data_AF-A0A930HRU2-F1
#
_entry.id   AF-A0A930HRU2-F1
#
_cell.length_a   1.000
_cell.length_b   1.000
_cell.length_c   1.000
_cell.angle_alpha   90.00
_cell.angle_beta   90.00
_cell.angle_gamma   90.00
#
_symmetry.space_group_name_H-M   'P 1'
#
loop_
_entity.id
_entity.type
_entity.pdbx_description
1 polymer ?
#
loop_
_entity_poly.entity_id
_entity_poly.type
_entity_poly.pdbx_seq_one_letter_code
_entity_poly.pdbx_strand_id
1 'polypeptide(L)'
;HCPELLGYIEARKQIYIPTYRWMLEHYCMDIIHRLRQAHAAGKTIVLLDYDTNADVENATKPLSHAALVKAYAEGLYPYEDMQAVAQPPLPKLEEPLFDDLFPDY
;
A
#
# COMPACT_ATOMS: atom_id res chain seq x y z
N HIS A 1 -33.56 5.51 9.93
CA HIS A 1 -32.35 5.74 10.73
C HIS A 1 -31.15 5.72 9.81
N CYS A 2 -30.25 6.71 9.93
CA CYS A 2 -28.86 6.50 9.54
C CYS A 2 -28.19 5.80 10.76
N PRO A 3 -27.40 4.72 10.59
CA PRO A 3 -26.56 4.22 11.67
C PRO A 3 -25.49 5.26 12.04
N GLU A 4 -24.92 5.16 13.24
CA GLU A 4 -23.89 6.10 13.68
C GLU A 4 -22.65 6.09 12.76
N LEU A 5 -22.05 7.26 12.56
CA LEU A 5 -20.78 7.39 11.85
C LEU A 5 -19.66 6.79 12.72
N LEU A 6 -18.83 5.93 12.13
CA LEU A 6 -17.65 5.39 12.81
C LEU A 6 -16.71 6.53 13.24
N GLY A 7 -16.15 6.41 14.45
CA GLY A 7 -15.06 7.28 14.90
C GLY A 7 -13.87 7.18 13.95
N TYR A 8 -13.11 8.28 13.78
CA TYR A 8 -12.11 8.40 12.71
C TYR A 8 -11.04 7.29 12.72
N ILE A 9 -10.58 6.84 13.90
CA ILE A 9 -9.64 5.71 14.03
C ILE A 9 -10.29 4.37 13.67
N GLU A 10 -11.56 4.18 14.02
CA GLU A 10 -12.29 2.96 13.72
C GLU A 10 -12.60 2.85 12.22
N ALA A 11 -12.92 3.97 11.57
CA ALA A 11 -13.01 4.07 10.12
C ALA A 11 -11.67 3.79 9.41
N ARG A 12 -10.53 4.20 9.99
CA ARG A 12 -9.20 3.82 9.46
C ARG A 12 -9.00 2.31 9.47
N LYS A 13 -9.30 1.67 10.61
CA LYS A 13 -9.08 0.23 10.84
C LYS A 13 -10.03 -0.64 10.01
N GLN A 14 -11.32 -0.32 9.99
CA GLN A 14 -12.33 -1.16 9.33
C GLN A 14 -12.49 -0.89 7.83
N ILE A 15 -12.14 0.31 7.36
CA ILE A 15 -12.35 0.71 5.95
C ILE A 15 -11.02 1.03 5.27
N TYR A 16 -10.34 2.09 5.69
CA TYR A 16 -9.21 2.64 4.92
C TYR A 16 -8.04 1.66 4.76
N ILE A 17 -7.60 1.01 5.84
CA ILE A 17 -6.47 0.08 5.83
C ILE A 17 -6.78 -1.17 4.98
N PRO A 18 -7.93 -1.86 5.15
CA PRO A 18 -8.35 -2.96 4.26
C PRO A 18 -8.50 -2.54 2.79
N THR A 19 -9.12 -1.39 2.50
CA THR A 19 -9.28 -0.91 1.11
C THR A 19 -7.93 -0.56 0.47
N TYR A 20 -7.01 0.06 1.21
CA TYR A 20 -5.66 0.37 0.72
C TYR A 20 -4.84 -0.90 0.51
N ARG A 21 -4.95 -1.90 1.40
CA ARG A 21 -4.36 -3.24 1.20
C ARG A 21 -4.85 -3.86 -0.11
N TRP A 22 -6.17 -3.90 -0.31
CA TRP A 22 -6.77 -4.48 -1.51
C TRP A 22 -6.30 -3.78 -2.79
N MET A 23 -6.21 -2.44 -2.76
CA MET A 23 -5.65 -1.65 -3.87
C MET A 23 -4.19 -2.04 -4.16
N LEU A 24 -3.33 -2.13 -3.14
CA LEU A 24 -1.94 -2.57 -3.32
C LEU A 24 -1.85 -3.99 -3.90
N GLU A 25 -2.67 -4.91 -3.38
CA GLU A 25 -2.76 -6.31 -3.78
C GLU A 25 -3.23 -6.53 -5.23
N HIS A 26 -3.98 -5.59 -5.83
CA HIS A 26 -4.60 -5.80 -7.15
C HIS A 26 -4.11 -4.81 -8.23
N TYR A 27 -3.52 -3.67 -7.85
CA TYR A 27 -3.08 -2.63 -8.79
C TYR A 27 -1.62 -2.19 -8.63
N CYS A 28 -0.94 -2.56 -7.53
CA CYS A 28 0.45 -2.12 -7.28
C CYS A 28 1.44 -3.26 -7.03
N MET A 29 1.05 -4.53 -7.20
CA MET A 29 1.95 -5.66 -6.91
C MET A 29 3.24 -5.61 -7.73
N ASP A 30 3.22 -5.15 -8.98
CA ASP A 30 4.44 -5.05 -9.81
C ASP A 30 5.45 -4.03 -9.26
N ILE A 31 4.98 -2.87 -8.78
CA ILE A 31 5.87 -1.90 -8.13
C ILE A 31 6.32 -2.39 -6.74
N ILE A 32 5.48 -3.10 -5.99
CA ILE A 32 5.89 -3.77 -4.74
C ILE A 32 6.98 -4.83 -5.00
N HIS A 33 6.89 -5.61 -6.08
CA HIS A 33 7.94 -6.55 -6.48
C HIS A 33 9.24 -5.82 -6.86
N ARG A 34 9.18 -4.73 -7.66
CA ARG A 34 10.35 -3.89 -7.98
C ARG A 34 11.01 -3.28 -6.73
N LEU A 35 10.21 -2.81 -5.77
CA LEU A 35 10.70 -2.31 -4.48
C LEU A 35 11.43 -3.39 -3.67
N ARG A 36 10.81 -4.58 -3.53
CA ARG A 36 11.43 -5.74 -2.84
C ARG A 36 12.71 -6.21 -3.52
N GLN A 37 12.75 -6.26 -4.86
CA GLN A 37 13.94 -6.59 -5.65
C GLN A 37 15.06 -5.55 -5.48
N ALA A 38 14.73 -4.25 -5.52
CA ALA A 38 15.70 -3.17 -5.34
C ALA A 38 16.30 -3.19 -3.92
N HIS A 39 15.49 -3.45 -2.90
CA HIS A 39 15.94 -3.63 -1.52
C HIS A 39 16.86 -4.86 -1.37
N ALA A 40 16.47 -6.01 -1.93
CA ALA A 40 17.30 -7.22 -1.93
C ALA A 40 18.64 -7.05 -2.69
N ALA A 41 18.68 -6.17 -3.69
CA ALA A 41 19.90 -5.75 -4.38
C ALA A 41 20.72 -4.69 -3.61
N GLY A 42 20.37 -4.37 -2.36
CA GLY A 42 21.08 -3.43 -1.50
C GLY A 42 20.87 -1.95 -1.84
N LYS A 43 19.91 -1.60 -2.71
CA LYS A 43 19.64 -0.20 -3.06
C LYS A 43 18.90 0.51 -1.91
N THR A 44 19.33 1.71 -1.57
CA THR A 44 18.54 2.62 -0.73
C THR A 44 17.33 3.12 -1.53
N ILE A 45 16.14 3.00 -0.95
CA ILE A 45 14.88 3.47 -1.53
C ILE A 45 14.36 4.62 -0.67
N VAL A 46 13.94 5.71 -1.31
CA VAL A 46 13.31 6.86 -0.65
C VAL A 46 11.89 6.99 -1.18
N LEU A 47 10.90 6.84 -0.30
CA LEU A 47 9.50 7.15 -0.58
C LEU A 47 9.21 8.56 -0.06
N LEU A 48 8.55 9.38 -0.89
CA LEU A 48 8.20 10.76 -0.55
C LEU A 48 6.69 10.88 -0.37
N ASP A 49 6.26 11.65 0.63
CA ASP A 49 4.87 11.86 1.01
C ASP A 49 4.71 13.20 1.73
N TYR A 50 3.48 13.71 1.84
CA TYR A 50 3.16 14.99 2.46
C TYR A 50 3.08 14.91 3.99
N ASP A 51 2.57 13.80 4.54
CA ASP A 51 2.63 13.49 5.97
C ASP A 51 3.60 12.32 6.21
N THR A 52 4.08 12.21 7.44
CA THR A 52 5.03 11.17 7.89
C THR A 52 4.47 10.33 9.04
N ASN A 53 3.20 10.51 9.40
CA ASN A 53 2.55 9.73 10.44
C ASN A 53 2.32 8.28 9.98
N ALA A 54 3.08 7.35 10.57
CA ALA A 54 2.90 5.91 10.41
C ALA A 54 1.95 5.29 11.45
N ASP A 55 1.55 6.04 12.47
CA ASP A 55 0.68 5.55 13.55
C ASP A 55 -0.80 5.65 13.15
N VAL A 56 -1.44 4.48 13.11
CA VAL A 56 -2.87 4.31 12.83
C VAL A 56 -3.74 4.94 13.91
N GLU A 57 -3.35 4.83 15.18
CA GLU A 57 -4.08 5.34 16.35
C GLU A 57 -3.99 6.87 16.45
N ASN A 58 -2.94 7.47 15.88
CA ASN A 58 -2.73 8.92 15.89
C ASN A 58 -3.75 9.66 15.02
N ALA A 59 -4.85 10.08 15.64
CA ALA A 59 -5.90 10.88 15.00
C ALA A 59 -5.46 12.30 14.60
N THR A 60 -4.34 12.81 15.13
CA THR A 60 -3.96 14.23 14.98
C THR A 60 -3.39 14.60 13.61
N LYS A 61 -3.05 13.59 12.80
CA LYS A 61 -2.46 13.73 11.46
C LYS A 61 -3.05 12.70 10.49
N PRO A 62 -3.20 12.99 9.19
CA PRO A 62 -3.44 11.98 8.15
C PRO A 62 -2.47 10.80 8.27
N LEU A 63 -2.85 9.61 7.77
CA LEU A 63 -1.97 8.44 7.74
C LEU A 63 -1.11 8.48 6.46
N SER A 64 0.20 8.30 6.57
CA SER A 64 1.13 8.39 5.45
C SER A 64 0.98 7.22 4.47
N HIS A 65 0.80 7.53 3.19
CA HIS A 65 0.83 6.56 2.09
C HIS A 65 2.22 5.92 1.96
N ALA A 66 3.30 6.69 2.09
CA ALA A 66 4.65 6.15 2.05
C ALA A 66 4.90 5.15 3.20
N ALA A 67 4.38 5.43 4.40
CA ALA A 67 4.43 4.48 5.50
C ALA A 67 3.65 3.19 5.20
N LEU A 68 2.45 3.29 4.61
CA LEU A 68 1.65 2.11 4.22
C LEU A 68 2.32 1.27 3.12
N VAL A 69 2.83 1.90 2.06
CA VAL A 69 3.56 1.21 0.97
C VAL A 69 4.82 0.53 1.52
N LYS A 70 5.57 1.20 2.39
CA LYS A 70 6.72 0.61 3.08
C LYS A 70 6.31 -0.59 3.93
N ALA A 71 5.30 -0.42 4.79
CA ALA A 71 4.81 -1.46 5.68
C ALA A 71 4.37 -2.71 4.91
N TYR A 72 3.62 -2.54 3.81
CA TYR A 72 3.22 -3.64 2.95
C TYR A 72 4.41 -4.30 2.22
N ALA A 73 5.38 -3.51 1.75
CA ALA A 73 6.58 -4.04 1.12
C ALA A 73 7.46 -4.86 2.10
N GLU A 74 7.55 -4.45 3.37
CA GLU A 74 8.36 -5.06 4.43
C GLU A 74 7.62 -6.13 5.28
N GLY A 75 6.32 -6.34 5.10
CA GLY A 75 5.52 -7.31 5.89
C GLY A 75 5.16 -6.82 7.31
N LEU A 76 5.05 -5.50 7.50
CA LEU A 76 4.88 -4.85 8.79
C LEU A 76 3.48 -4.24 8.98
N TYR A 77 3.08 -4.09 10.26
CA TYR A 77 1.86 -3.40 10.68
C TYR A 77 1.70 -2.04 9.97
N PRO A 78 0.51 -1.68 9.44
CA PRO A 78 -0.80 -2.31 9.68
C PRO A 78 -1.14 -3.54 8.83
N TYR A 79 -0.16 -4.11 8.13
CA TYR A 79 -0.34 -5.31 7.32
C TYR A 79 0.40 -6.48 7.96
N GLU A 80 -0.33 -7.52 8.36
CA GLU A 80 0.32 -8.80 8.67
C GLU A 80 0.92 -9.39 7.41
N ASP A 81 2.05 -10.09 7.61
CA ASP A 81 2.90 -10.63 6.57
C ASP A 81 2.11 -11.47 5.56
N MET A 82 2.38 -11.27 4.28
CA MET A 82 1.55 -11.80 3.21
C MET A 82 1.85 -13.29 3.03
N GLN A 83 1.12 -14.15 3.76
CA GLN A 83 0.89 -15.51 3.26
C GLN A 83 0.37 -15.38 1.83
N ALA A 84 1.13 -15.91 0.87
CA ALA A 84 0.89 -15.70 -0.55
C ALA A 84 -0.37 -16.45 -0.99
N VAL A 85 -1.54 -15.84 -0.76
CA VAL A 85 -2.81 -16.27 -1.33
C VAL A 85 -2.63 -16.21 -2.84
N ALA A 86 -2.58 -17.37 -3.47
CA ALA A 86 -2.40 -17.48 -4.92
C ALA A 86 -3.62 -16.86 -5.62
N GLN A 87 -3.49 -15.59 -6.01
CA GLN A 87 -4.53 -14.88 -6.73
C GLN A 87 -4.82 -15.62 -8.05
N PRO A 88 -6.09 -15.85 -8.42
CA PRO A 88 -6.40 -16.19 -9.80
C PRO A 88 -5.95 -15.03 -10.69
N PRO A 89 -5.42 -15.28 -11.90
CA PRO A 89 -4.89 -14.23 -12.74
C PRO A 89 -5.99 -13.20 -13.04
N LEU A 90 -5.69 -11.93 -12.74
CA LEU A 90 -6.54 -10.81 -13.12
C LEU A 90 -6.76 -10.83 -14.65
N PRO A 91 -7.96 -10.46 -15.14
CA PRO A 91 -8.14 -10.26 -16.56
C PRO A 91 -7.16 -9.19 -17.04
N LYS A 92 -6.43 -9.46 -18.12
CA LYS A 92 -5.51 -8.48 -18.71
C LYS A 92 -6.31 -7.27 -19.21
N LEU A 93 -6.32 -6.20 -18.41
CA LEU A 93 -6.53 -4.87 -18.93
C LEU A 93 -5.31 -4.51 -19.77
N GLU A 94 -5.51 -3.93 -20.94
CA GLU A 94 -4.45 -3.42 -21.80
C GLU A 94 -3.99 -2.05 -21.29
N GLU A 95 -3.60 -1.99 -20.02
CA GLU A 95 -2.93 -0.84 -19.43
C GLU A 95 -1.46 -0.86 -19.88
N PRO A 96 -0.89 0.28 -20.32
CA PRO A 96 0.52 0.37 -20.71
C PRO A 96 1.41 0.02 -19.51
N LEU A 97 2.51 -0.68 -19.77
CA LEU A 97 3.46 -1.05 -18.72
C LEU A 97 4.04 0.21 -18.08
N PHE A 98 4.46 0.13 -16.82
CA PHE A 98 5.14 1.27 -16.16
C PHE A 98 6.30 1.82 -17.02
N ASP A 99 7.04 0.93 -17.69
CA ASP A 99 8.19 1.29 -18.51
C ASP A 99 7.78 1.90 -19.88
N ASP A 100 6.53 1.68 -20.33
CA ASP A 100 5.93 2.39 -21.48
C ASP A 100 5.48 3.82 -21.09
N LEU A 101 5.07 4.02 -19.83
CA LEU A 101 4.64 5.32 -19.29
C LEU A 101 5.81 6.19 -18.81
N PHE A 102 6.89 5.56 -18.33
CA PHE A 102 8.05 6.20 -17.71
C PHE A 102 9.37 5.60 -18.24
N PRO A 103 9.68 5.74 -19.55
CA PRO A 103 10.82 5.07 -20.18
C PRO A 103 12.21 5.52 -19.70
N ASP A 104 12.29 6.61 -18.93
CA ASP A 104 13.53 7.23 -18.43
C ASP A 104 13.83 6.91 -16.94
N TYR A 105 13.15 5.93 -16.31
CA TYR A 105 13.17 5.64 -14.86
C TYR A 105 13.66 4.24 -14.42
#